data_AF-A0ABD3FVX5-F1
#
_entry.id   AF-A0ABD3FVX5-F1
#
_cell.length_a   1.000
_cell.length_b   1.000
_cell.length_c   1.000
_cell.angle_alpha   90.00
_cell.angle_beta   90.00
_cell.angle_gamma   90.00
#
_symmetry.space_group_name_H-M   'P 1'
#
loop_
_entity.id
_entity.type
_entity.pdbx_description
1 polymer ?
#
loop_
_entity_poly.entity_id
_entity_poly.type
_entity_poly.pdbx_seq_one_letter_code
_entity_poly.pdbx_strand_id
1 'polypeptide(L)'
;MIPTLRKFYSDEDLFKIAEAAKSVAELDQSWVNDKQTPAKVLAELRLEATTKTLESPLFDVLAKFTDTYNLKFPQTKTTMIETFTHTFGDEQVARMLGAVKANDWKAKKIATELEAYLSTILNRIQLFSGYEVDELRG
;
A
#
# COMPACT_ATOMS: atom_id res chain seq x y z
N MET A 1 7.89 -30.19 -3.52
CA MET A 1 7.56 -29.37 -4.73
C MET A 1 6.21 -29.81 -5.25
N ILE A 2 5.35 -28.88 -5.68
CA ILE A 2 3.91 -29.09 -5.87
C ILE A 2 3.64 -29.67 -7.29
N PRO A 3 3.18 -30.95 -7.42
CA PRO A 3 3.05 -31.64 -8.71
C PRO A 3 2.00 -31.01 -9.66
N THR A 4 1.07 -30.23 -9.12
CA THR A 4 -0.01 -29.58 -9.89
C THR A 4 0.50 -28.50 -10.85
N LEU A 5 1.59 -27.81 -10.51
CA LEU A 5 2.11 -26.69 -11.31
C LEU A 5 2.89 -27.15 -12.55
N ARG A 6 3.56 -28.31 -12.48
CA ARG A 6 4.30 -28.91 -13.60
C ARG A 6 3.42 -29.33 -14.78
N LYS A 7 2.10 -29.40 -14.56
CA LYS A 7 1.11 -29.75 -15.58
C LYS A 7 0.78 -28.58 -16.52
N PHE A 8 1.08 -27.35 -16.09
CA PHE A 8 0.73 -26.10 -16.80
C PHE A 8 1.95 -25.24 -17.15
N TYR A 9 3.10 -25.49 -16.52
CA TYR A 9 4.33 -24.71 -16.71
C TYR A 9 5.52 -25.64 -16.94
N SER A 10 6.39 -25.28 -17.88
CA SER A 10 7.65 -25.97 -18.14
C SER A 10 8.58 -25.84 -16.93
N ASP A 11 9.51 -26.79 -16.74
CA ASP A 11 10.50 -26.71 -15.67
C ASP A 11 11.32 -25.40 -15.72
N GLU A 12 11.53 -24.84 -16.92
CA GLU A 12 12.20 -23.54 -17.11
C GLU A 12 11.36 -22.35 -16.61
N ASP A 13 10.04 -22.33 -16.88
CA ASP A 13 9.14 -21.28 -16.39
C ASP A 13 8.96 -21.37 -14.87
N LEU A 14 8.88 -22.60 -14.34
CA LEU A 14 8.87 -22.85 -12.90
C LEU A 14 10.14 -22.31 -12.22
N PHE A 15 11.30 -22.47 -12.86
CA PHE A 15 12.56 -21.94 -12.37
C PHE A 15 12.56 -20.40 -12.37
N LYS A 16 12.11 -19.77 -13.47
CA LYS A 16 12.00 -18.31 -13.58
C LYS A 16 11.02 -17.71 -12.56
N ILE A 17 9.88 -18.36 -12.33
CA ILE A 17 8.89 -17.94 -11.32
C ILE A 17 9.48 -18.06 -9.91
N ALA A 18 10.20 -19.15 -9.63
CA ALA A 18 10.85 -19.34 -8.33
C ALA A 18 11.98 -18.32 -8.10
N GLU A 19 12.77 -18.01 -9.13
CA GLU A 19 13.84 -17.01 -9.07
C GLU A 19 13.29 -15.58 -8.90
N ALA A 20 12.22 -15.24 -9.61
CA ALA A 20 11.52 -13.97 -9.43
C ALA A 20 10.89 -13.85 -8.02
N ALA A 21 10.26 -14.92 -7.53
CA ALA A 21 9.70 -14.95 -6.18
C ALA A 21 10.78 -14.84 -5.10
N LYS A 22 11.94 -15.47 -5.31
CA LYS A 22 13.09 -15.38 -4.43
C LYS A 22 13.68 -13.97 -4.42
N SER A 23 13.85 -13.35 -5.59
CA SER A 23 14.35 -11.98 -5.72
C SER A 23 13.44 -10.96 -5.02
N VAL A 24 12.12 -11.11 -5.14
CA VAL A 24 11.14 -10.29 -4.42
C VAL A 24 11.26 -10.49 -2.90
N ALA A 25 11.44 -11.73 -2.43
CA ALA A 25 11.64 -12.00 -1.01
C ALA A 25 12.96 -11.44 -0.46
N GLU A 26 14.03 -11.48 -1.25
CA GLU A 26 15.34 -10.92 -0.88
C GLU A 26 15.30 -9.38 -0.80
N LEU A 27 14.63 -8.71 -1.74
CA LEU A 27 14.39 -7.26 -1.69
C LEU A 27 13.56 -6.86 -0.45
N ASP A 28 12.51 -7.62 -0.17
CA ASP A 28 11.65 -7.41 1.00
C ASP A 28 12.45 -7.51 2.31
N GLN A 29 13.31 -8.52 2.44
CA GLN A 29 14.21 -8.66 3.59
C GLN A 29 15.21 -7.50 3.69
N SER A 30 15.77 -7.03 2.57
CA SER A 30 16.70 -5.89 2.57
C SER A 30 16.02 -4.64 3.11
N TRP A 31 14.90 -4.23 2.53
CA TRP A 31 14.17 -3.04 2.95
C TRP A 31 13.68 -3.11 4.41
N VAL A 32 13.28 -4.29 4.85
CA VAL A 32 12.92 -4.53 6.25
C VAL A 32 14.12 -4.38 7.18
N ASN A 33 15.29 -4.91 6.81
CA ASN A 33 16.52 -4.81 7.61
C ASN A 33 17.02 -3.35 7.68
N ASP A 34 16.89 -2.61 6.58
CA ASP A 34 17.15 -1.18 6.50
C ASP A 34 16.07 -0.32 7.20
N LYS A 35 15.03 -0.96 7.76
CA LYS A 35 13.88 -0.30 8.40
C LYS A 35 13.25 0.76 7.51
N GLN A 36 13.25 0.54 6.19
CA GLN A 36 12.64 1.46 5.26
C GLN A 36 11.12 1.51 5.51
N THR A 37 10.55 2.71 5.50
CA THR A 37 9.10 2.87 5.51
C THR A 37 8.55 2.59 4.11
N PRO A 38 7.30 2.14 3.97
CA PRO A 38 6.66 1.98 2.68
C PRO A 38 6.73 3.24 1.80
N ALA A 39 6.70 4.43 2.39
CA ALA A 39 6.84 5.69 1.65
C ALA A 39 8.25 5.86 1.04
N LYS A 40 9.29 5.45 1.76
CA LYS A 40 10.67 5.48 1.26
C LYS A 40 10.88 4.46 0.15
N VAL A 41 10.32 3.26 0.30
CA VAL A 41 10.35 2.22 -0.75
C VAL A 41 9.60 2.68 -1.99
N LEU A 42 8.43 3.31 -1.85
CA LEU A 42 7.68 3.87 -2.96
C LEU A 42 8.50 4.91 -3.75
N ALA A 43 9.26 5.77 -3.04
CA ALA A 43 10.17 6.72 -3.66
C ALA A 43 11.39 6.03 -4.34
N GLU A 44 11.93 4.97 -3.72
CA GLU A 44 13.05 4.19 -4.28
C GLU A 44 12.64 3.42 -5.55
N LEU A 45 11.42 2.89 -5.57
CA LEU A 45 10.79 2.29 -6.74
C LEU A 45 10.45 3.32 -7.84
N ARG A 46 10.63 4.62 -7.55
CA ARG A 46 10.32 5.74 -8.45
C ARG A 46 8.90 5.66 -9.00
N LEU A 47 7.98 5.20 -8.15
CA LEU A 47 6.57 5.21 -8.50
C LEU A 47 6.08 6.66 -8.50
N GLU A 48 5.27 7.00 -9.48
CA GLU A 48 4.62 8.31 -9.58
C GLU A 48 3.12 8.17 -9.30
N ALA A 49 2.44 9.25 -8.92
CA ALA A 49 0.98 9.27 -8.76
C ALA A 49 0.24 9.25 -10.11
N THR A 50 0.42 8.19 -10.89
CA THR A 50 -0.20 8.00 -12.21
C THR A 50 -0.96 6.69 -12.28
N THR A 51 -1.94 6.61 -13.18
CA THR A 51 -2.72 5.37 -13.38
C THR A 51 -1.82 4.20 -13.78
N LYS A 52 -0.72 4.45 -14.49
CA LYS A 52 0.28 3.45 -14.88
C LYS A 52 0.95 2.79 -13.69
N THR A 53 1.12 3.52 -12.58
CA THR A 53 1.67 2.96 -11.34
C THR A 53 0.77 1.88 -10.78
N LEU A 54 -0.56 2.08 -10.83
CA LEU A 54 -1.54 1.10 -10.34
C LEU A 54 -1.58 -0.17 -11.20
N GLU A 55 -1.29 -0.02 -12.50
CA GLU A 55 -1.18 -1.13 -13.46
C GLU A 55 0.19 -1.84 -13.39
N SER A 56 1.20 -1.20 -12.78
CA SER A 56 2.57 -1.73 -12.71
C SER A 56 2.70 -2.87 -11.70
N PRO A 57 3.50 -3.92 -12.00
CA PRO A 57 3.83 -4.95 -11.02
C PRO A 57 4.58 -4.42 -9.79
N LEU A 58 5.18 -3.23 -9.89
CA LEU A 58 5.82 -2.54 -8.76
C LEU A 58 4.82 -2.16 -7.66
N PHE A 59 3.55 -1.93 -8.02
CA PHE A 59 2.49 -1.70 -7.04
C PHE A 59 2.22 -2.95 -6.19
N ASP A 60 2.18 -4.13 -6.81
CA ASP A 60 2.01 -5.40 -6.10
C ASP A 60 3.20 -5.73 -5.20
N VAL A 61 4.42 -5.35 -5.60
CA VAL A 61 5.62 -5.47 -4.78
C VAL A 61 5.54 -4.56 -3.55
N LEU A 62 5.19 -3.29 -3.74
CA LEU A 62 5.00 -2.35 -2.63
C LEU A 62 3.88 -2.80 -1.67
N ALA A 63 2.80 -3.37 -2.21
CA ALA A 63 1.69 -3.90 -1.40
C ALA A 63 2.13 -5.04 -0.50
N LYS A 64 2.84 -6.02 -1.06
CA LYS A 64 3.41 -7.11 -0.26
C LYS A 64 4.38 -6.60 0.80
N PHE A 65 5.25 -5.65 0.43
CA PHE A 65 6.17 -5.05 1.38
C PHE A 65 5.44 -4.32 2.52
N THR A 66 4.39 -3.57 2.21
CA THR A 66 3.59 -2.86 3.22
C THR A 66 2.92 -3.83 4.19
N ASP A 67 2.39 -4.95 3.70
CA ASP A 67 1.88 -6.03 4.55
C ASP A 67 2.99 -6.63 5.45
N THR A 68 4.16 -6.96 4.88
CA THR A 68 5.29 -7.48 5.68
C THR A 68 5.77 -6.47 6.72
N TYR A 69 5.88 -5.20 6.35
CA TYR A 69 6.24 -4.11 7.24
C TYR A 69 5.23 -3.97 8.39
N ASN A 70 3.93 -4.00 8.08
CA ASN A 70 2.86 -3.90 9.09
C ASN A 70 2.85 -5.10 10.06
N LEU A 71 3.25 -6.29 9.60
CA LEU A 71 3.40 -7.48 10.45
C LEU A 71 4.60 -7.35 11.40
N LYS A 72 5.73 -6.80 10.92
CA LYS A 72 6.95 -6.64 11.73
C LYS A 72 6.91 -5.40 12.64
N PHE A 73 6.26 -4.33 12.21
CA PHE A 73 6.20 -3.05 12.92
C PHE A 73 4.75 -2.66 13.22
N PRO A 74 4.08 -3.38 14.15
CA PRO A 74 2.67 -3.17 14.42
C PRO A 74 2.33 -1.81 15.05
N GLN A 75 3.32 -1.10 15.60
CA GLN A 75 3.15 0.22 16.19
C GLN A 75 3.18 1.36 15.16
N THR A 76 3.80 1.14 13.99
CA THR A 76 3.94 2.13 12.93
C THR A 76 3.25 1.66 11.64
N LYS A 77 2.17 0.88 11.80
CA LYS A 77 1.39 0.37 10.66
C LYS A 77 0.94 1.52 9.78
N THR A 78 1.01 1.29 8.49
CA THR A 78 0.53 2.22 7.47
C THR A 78 -0.27 1.46 6.43
N THR A 79 -1.27 2.12 5.88
CA THR A 79 -2.00 1.61 4.72
C THR A 79 -1.33 2.02 3.42
N MET A 80 -1.78 1.42 2.32
CA MET A 80 -1.35 1.85 0.99
C MET A 80 -1.74 3.30 0.75
N ILE A 81 -2.98 3.67 1.10
CA ILE A 81 -3.45 5.03 0.89
C ILE A 81 -2.61 6.05 1.68
N GLU A 82 -2.31 5.78 2.95
CA GLU A 82 -1.45 6.65 3.76
C GLU A 82 -0.04 6.79 3.16
N THR A 83 0.49 5.71 2.58
CA THR A 83 1.80 5.73 1.90
C THR A 83 1.76 6.65 0.68
N PHE A 84 0.71 6.55 -0.13
CA PHE A 84 0.52 7.36 -1.32
C PHE A 84 0.22 8.83 -0.99
N THR A 85 -0.67 9.11 -0.02
CA THR A 85 -1.01 10.48 0.38
C THR A 85 0.15 11.16 1.11
N HIS A 86 0.93 10.43 1.89
CA HIS A 86 2.14 10.99 2.51
C HIS A 86 3.20 11.39 1.47
N THR A 87 3.29 10.67 0.35
CA THR A 87 4.32 10.94 -0.67
C THR A 87 3.86 11.94 -1.74
N PHE A 88 2.61 11.87 -2.18
CA PHE A 88 2.09 12.66 -3.31
C PHE A 88 1.04 13.70 -2.91
N GLY A 89 0.51 13.63 -1.69
CA GLY A 89 -0.61 14.46 -1.23
C GLY A 89 -1.98 13.91 -1.63
N ASP A 90 -2.99 14.23 -0.82
CA ASP A 90 -4.37 13.72 -0.98
C ASP A 90 -4.99 14.11 -2.32
N GLU A 91 -4.78 15.35 -2.78
CA GLU A 91 -5.33 15.85 -4.04
C GLU A 91 -4.81 15.05 -5.24
N GLN A 92 -3.51 14.78 -5.28
CA GLN A 92 -2.89 14.09 -6.41
C GLN A 92 -3.30 12.62 -6.45
N VAL A 93 -3.43 11.99 -5.29
CA VAL A 93 -3.92 10.61 -5.16
C VAL A 93 -5.39 10.52 -5.58
N ALA A 94 -6.24 11.45 -5.14
CA ALA A 94 -7.65 11.50 -5.55
C ALA A 94 -7.79 11.67 -7.07
N ARG A 95 -7.00 12.56 -7.68
CA ARG A 95 -6.97 12.75 -9.14
C ARG A 95 -6.50 11.52 -9.90
N MET A 96 -5.45 10.86 -9.39
CA MET A 96 -4.97 9.60 -9.96
C MET A 96 -6.08 8.54 -9.95
N LEU A 97 -6.75 8.35 -8.81
CA LEU A 97 -7.82 7.37 -8.66
C LEU A 97 -9.03 7.70 -9.54
N GLY A 98 -9.40 8.98 -9.64
CA GLY A 98 -10.49 9.43 -10.52
C GLY A 98 -10.21 9.27 -12.02
N ALA A 99 -8.93 9.19 -12.41
CA ALA A 99 -8.52 8.97 -13.80
C ALA A 99 -8.47 7.49 -14.20
N VAL A 100 -8.57 6.55 -13.26
CA VAL A 100 -8.56 5.12 -13.59
C VAL A 100 -9.92 4.70 -14.15
N LYS A 101 -9.92 3.72 -15.06
CA LYS A 101 -11.15 3.09 -15.56
C LYS A 101 -11.97 2.57 -14.38
N ALA A 102 -13.26 2.88 -14.35
CA ALA A 102 -14.20 2.48 -13.29
C ALA A 102 -14.35 0.96 -13.08
N ASN A 103 -13.69 0.11 -13.88
CA ASN A 103 -13.66 -1.34 -13.69
C ASN A 103 -12.34 -1.88 -13.12
N ASP A 104 -11.37 -1.02 -12.82
CA ASP A 104 -10.12 -1.43 -12.19
C ASP A 104 -10.34 -1.70 -10.70
N TRP A 105 -10.22 -2.96 -10.32
CA TRP A 105 -10.44 -3.40 -8.95
C TRP A 105 -9.38 -2.84 -7.98
N LYS A 106 -8.14 -2.60 -8.46
CA LYS A 106 -7.07 -2.03 -7.63
C LYS A 106 -7.40 -0.59 -7.27
N ALA A 107 -7.83 0.20 -8.25
CA ALA A 107 -8.23 1.58 -8.02
C ALA A 107 -9.46 1.68 -7.10
N LYS A 108 -10.46 0.80 -7.27
CA LYS A 108 -11.61 0.73 -6.35
C LYS A 108 -11.20 0.44 -4.91
N LYS A 109 -10.26 -0.48 -4.71
CA LYS A 109 -9.76 -0.82 -3.37
C LYS A 109 -9.13 0.41 -2.71
N ILE A 110 -8.19 1.08 -3.38
CA ILE A 110 -7.51 2.26 -2.83
C ILE A 110 -8.48 3.43 -2.62
N ALA A 111 -9.44 3.64 -3.52
CA ALA A 111 -10.47 4.66 -3.35
C ALA A 111 -11.35 4.38 -2.12
N THR A 112 -11.70 3.13 -1.87
CA THR A 112 -12.46 2.73 -0.66
C THR A 112 -11.63 2.95 0.60
N GLU A 113 -10.32 2.65 0.56
CA GLU A 113 -9.39 2.92 1.66
C GLU A 113 -9.25 4.43 1.92
N LEU A 114 -9.23 5.26 0.87
CA LEU A 114 -9.21 6.72 0.98
C LEU A 114 -10.50 7.26 1.63
N GLU A 115 -11.67 6.81 1.18
CA GLU A 115 -12.94 7.21 1.78
C GLU A 115 -13.00 6.81 3.26
N ALA A 116 -12.55 5.60 3.60
CA ALA A 116 -12.47 5.14 4.99
C ALA A 116 -11.48 5.96 5.83
N TYR A 117 -10.32 6.32 5.26
CA TYR A 117 -9.30 7.15 5.90
C TYR A 117 -9.83 8.56 6.20
N LEU A 118 -10.44 9.22 5.20
CA LEU A 118 -11.03 10.54 5.35
C LEU A 118 -12.19 10.53 6.35
N SER A 119 -13.06 9.52 6.30
CA SER A 119 -14.15 9.35 7.27
C SER A 119 -13.63 9.16 8.70
N THR A 120 -12.52 8.43 8.87
CA THR A 120 -11.86 8.25 10.17
C THR A 120 -11.30 9.56 10.72
N ILE A 121 -10.65 10.37 9.87
CA ILE A 121 -10.11 11.68 10.26
C ILE A 121 -11.25 12.62 10.66
N LEU A 122 -12.31 12.70 9.86
CA LEU A 122 -13.46 13.56 10.13
C LEU A 122 -14.15 13.17 11.45
N ASN A 123 -14.29 11.87 11.73
CA ASN A 123 -14.86 11.40 13.01
C ASN A 123 -13.95 11.73 14.22
N ARG A 124 -12.62 11.63 14.06
CA ARG A 124 -11.69 12.04 15.13
C ARG A 124 -11.78 13.54 15.43
N ILE A 125 -11.91 14.39 14.41
CA ILE A 125 -12.06 15.85 14.61
C ILE A 125 -13.35 16.18 15.38
N GLN A 126 -14.45 15.47 15.10
CA GLN A 126 -15.71 15.64 15.84
C GLN A 126 -15.60 15.23 17.33
N LEU A 127 -14.82 14.19 17.65
CA LEU A 127 -14.59 13.77 19.03
C LEU A 127 -13.76 14.78 19.85
N PHE A 128 -12.81 15.48 19.21
CA PHE A 128 -12.01 16.51 19.89
C PHE A 128 -12.80 17.80 20.18
N SER A 129 -13.78 18.15 19.35
CA SER A 129 -14.65 19.32 19.60
C SER A 129 -15.64 19.10 20.75
N GLY A 130 -15.86 17.86 21.19
CA GLY A 130 -16.80 17.52 22.28
C GLY A 130 -16.19 17.46 23.68
N TYR A 131 -14.86 17.60 23.81
CA TYR A 131 -14.15 17.43 25.10
C TYR A 131 -13.86 18.76 25.83
N GLU A 132 -14.15 19.92 25.23
CA GLU A 132 -13.74 21.23 25.77
C GLU A 132 -14.86 22.02 26.48
N VAL A 133 -16.03 21.41 26.78
CA VAL A 133 -17.21 22.16 27.27
C VAL A 133 -17.72 21.79 28.67
N ASP A 134 -17.11 20.84 29.39
CA ASP A 134 -17.63 20.39 30.70
C ASP A 134 -16.83 20.88 31.93
N GLU A 135 -15.70 21.59 31.76
CA GLU A 135 -14.86 22.02 32.89
C GLU A 135 -15.12 23.46 33.40
N LEU A 136 -16.20 24.13 32.98
CA LEU A 136 -16.53 25.51 33.42
C LEU A 136 -17.94 25.69 34.05
N ARG A 137 -18.52 24.64 34.63
CA ARG A 137 -19.63 24.79 35.60
C ARG A 137 -19.27 24.17 36.95
N GLY A 138 -18.32 24.81 37.63
CA GLY A 138 -18.22 24.81 39.10
C GLY A 138 -18.87 26.05 39.67
#